data_AF-A0A382Y4J6-F1
#
_entry.id   AF-A0A382Y4J6-F1
#
_cell.length_a   1.000
_cell.length_b   1.000
_cell.length_c   1.000
_cell.angle_alpha   90.00
_cell.angle_beta   90.00
_cell.angle_gamma   90.00
#
_symmetry.space_group_name_H-M   'P 1'
#
loop_
_entity.id
_entity.type
_entity.pdbx_description
1 polymer ?
#
loop_
_entity_poly.entity_id
_entity_poly.type
_entity_poly.pdbx_seq_one_letter_code
_entity_poly.pdbx_strand_id
1 'polypeptide(L)'
;MGKIPLFAKNLEGYKNLIKLSSKSFLEINDNEEPHCKIDDIETNCKGLILLTGSFDGLIGKLFSRNLTEEIITFVKKLKKTFNDDFY
;
A
#
# COMPACT_ATOMS: atom_id res chain seq x y z
N MET A 1 0.84 6.93 -10.81
CA MET A 1 0.54 6.02 -9.69
C MET A 1 1.69 5.04 -9.44
N GLY A 2 1.91 4.68 -8.17
CA GLY A 2 2.89 3.67 -7.75
C GLY A 2 2.19 2.39 -7.28
N LYS A 3 2.87 1.25 -7.38
CA LYS A 3 2.34 -0.06 -6.96
C LYS A 3 3.01 -0.51 -5.67
N ILE A 4 2.25 -1.17 -4.80
CA ILE A 4 2.74 -1.78 -3.56
C ILE A 4 2.15 -3.19 -3.44
N PRO A 5 2.96 -4.24 -3.26
CA PRO A 5 2.46 -5.59 -3.01
C PRO A 5 1.82 -5.72 -1.62
N LEU A 6 0.63 -6.32 -1.57
CA LEU A 6 -0.10 -6.64 -0.35
C LEU A 6 -0.49 -8.12 -0.37
N PHE A 7 -0.29 -8.81 0.76
CA PHE A 7 -0.60 -10.23 0.92
C PHE A 7 -1.45 -10.45 2.16
N ALA A 8 -2.40 -11.39 2.09
CA ALA A 8 -3.16 -11.81 3.26
C ALA A 8 -2.34 -12.83 4.07
N LYS A 9 -2.07 -12.51 5.33
CA LYS A 9 -1.41 -13.42 6.29
C LYS A 9 -2.38 -14.45 6.88
N ASN A 10 -3.67 -14.09 6.96
CA ASN A 10 -4.72 -14.90 7.54
C ASN A 10 -6.09 -14.53 6.95
N LEU A 11 -7.17 -15.16 7.47
CA LEU A 11 -8.54 -14.93 7.00
C LEU A 11 -9.02 -13.48 7.17
N GLU A 12 -8.60 -12.80 8.24
CA GLU A 12 -8.94 -11.39 8.45
C GLU A 12 -8.25 -10.51 7.41
N GLY A 13 -6.98 -10.79 7.12
CA GLY A 13 -6.26 -10.16 6.02
C GLY A 13 -6.94 -10.37 4.67
N TYR A 14 -7.41 -11.59 4.38
CA TYR A 14 -8.12 -11.87 3.14
C TYR A 14 -9.40 -11.03 3.00
N LYS A 15 -10.19 -10.89 4.07
CA LYS A 15 -11.37 -10.01 4.09
C LYS A 15 -10.98 -8.55 3.85
N ASN A 16 -9.88 -8.10 4.44
CA ASN A 16 -9.37 -6.74 4.24
C ASN A 16 -8.85 -6.51 2.81
N LEU A 17 -8.20 -7.49 2.18
CA LEU A 17 -7.83 -7.43 0.76
C LEU A 17 -9.06 -7.30 -0.14
N ILE A 18 -10.11 -8.09 0.09
CA ILE A 18 -11.35 -7.97 -0.68
C ILE A 18 -11.95 -6.56 -0.52
N LYS A 19 -11.97 -6.04 0.72
CA LYS A 19 -12.48 -4.69 0.99
C LYS A 19 -11.68 -3.61 0.27
N LEU A 20 -10.35 -3.67 0.31
CA LEU A 20 -9.47 -2.76 -0.42
C LEU A 20 -9.69 -2.87 -1.94
N SER A 21 -9.74 -4.11 -2.45
CA SER A 21 -10.00 -4.37 -3.86
C SER A 21 -11.38 -3.89 -4.30
N SER A 22 -12.40 -3.89 -3.45
CA SER A 22 -13.71 -3.33 -3.79
C SER A 22 -13.66 -1.80 -3.76
N LYS A 23 -13.05 -1.23 -2.72
CA LYS A 23 -12.89 0.20 -2.54
C LYS A 23 -12.16 0.86 -3.71
N SER A 24 -11.15 0.17 -4.27
CA SER A 24 -10.36 0.70 -5.38
C SER A 24 -11.14 0.97 -6.67
N PHE A 25 -12.33 0.36 -6.84
CA PHE A 25 -13.19 0.60 -7.99
C PHE A 25 -14.40 1.49 -7.67
N LEU A 26 -14.83 1.55 -6.40
CA LEU A 26 -16.05 2.25 -6.01
C LEU A 26 -15.81 3.70 -5.58
N GLU A 27 -14.62 4.03 -5.08
CA GLU A 27 -14.30 5.36 -4.53
C GLU A 27 -13.29 6.12 -5.38
N ILE A 28 -13.46 6.05 -6.71
CA ILE A 28 -12.62 6.74 -7.70
C ILE A 28 -13.49 7.54 -8.67
N ASN A 29 -12.91 8.54 -9.34
CA ASN A 29 -13.59 9.23 -10.42
C ASN A 29 -13.66 8.36 -11.69
N ASP A 30 -14.66 8.56 -12.55
CA ASP A 30 -14.88 7.74 -13.78
C ASP A 30 -13.67 7.66 -14.72
N ASN A 31 -12.74 8.61 -14.63
CA ASN A 31 -11.54 8.71 -15.48
C ASN A 31 -10.24 8.27 -14.78
N GLU A 32 -10.33 7.66 -13.59
CA GLU A 32 -9.17 7.20 -12.83
C GLU A 32 -8.98 5.69 -12.94
N GLU A 33 -7.72 5.23 -12.94
CA GLU A 33 -7.44 3.81 -12.78
C GLU A 33 -7.80 3.36 -11.35
N PRO A 34 -8.22 2.09 -11.15
CA PRO A 34 -8.50 1.56 -9.83
C PRO A 34 -7.32 1.70 -8.87
N HIS A 35 -7.53 2.37 -7.74
CA HIS A 35 -6.49 2.61 -6.75
C HIS A 35 -7.06 2.79 -5.35
N CYS A 36 -6.22 2.55 -4.34
CA CYS A 36 -6.53 2.91 -2.95
C CYS A 36 -5.65 4.08 -2.52
N LYS A 37 -6.17 4.91 -1.62
CA LYS A 37 -5.35 5.87 -0.88
C LYS A 37 -4.53 5.14 0.17
N ILE A 38 -3.42 5.74 0.60
CA ILE A 38 -2.61 5.18 1.68
C ILE A 38 -3.43 5.01 2.96
N ASP A 39 -4.25 5.99 3.31
CA ASP A 39 -5.09 5.93 4.52
C ASP A 39 -6.11 4.77 4.47
N ASP A 40 -6.53 4.34 3.26
CA ASP A 40 -7.37 3.15 3.10
C ASP A 40 -6.61 1.89 3.48
N ILE A 41 -5.34 1.80 3.07
CA ILE A 41 -4.46 0.69 3.42
C ILE A 41 -4.21 0.69 4.94
N GLU A 42 -4.00 1.86 5.56
CA GLU A 42 -3.77 1.95 6.99
C GLU A 42 -4.98 1.53 7.82
N THR A 43 -6.18 1.95 7.41
CA THR A 43 -7.42 1.58 8.11
C THR A 43 -7.82 0.12 7.94
N ASN A 44 -7.25 -0.58 6.95
CA ASN A 44 -7.54 -1.99 6.67
C ASN A 44 -6.26 -2.86 6.71
N CYS A 45 -5.22 -2.46 7.45
CA CYS A 45 -3.93 -3.16 7.46
C CYS A 45 -3.94 -4.50 8.22
N LYS A 46 -4.94 -4.74 9.06
CA LYS A 46 -4.95 -5.89 9.98
C LYS A 46 -4.93 -7.22 9.21
N GLY A 47 -3.99 -8.11 9.57
CA GLY A 47 -3.81 -9.40 8.91
C GLY A 47 -3.19 -9.32 7.51
N LEU A 48 -2.69 -8.15 7.09
CA LEU A 48 -1.98 -7.98 5.83
C LEU A 48 -0.47 -7.90 6.05
N ILE A 49 0.28 -8.39 5.06
CA ILE A 49 1.72 -8.16 4.89
C ILE A 49 1.91 -7.19 3.73
N LEU A 50 2.75 -6.18 3.93
CA LEU A 50 3.10 -5.20 2.91
C LEU A 50 4.59 -5.34 2.56
N LEU A 51 4.88 -5.42 1.26
CA LEU A 51 6.26 -5.38 0.77
C LEU A 51 6.58 -4.00 0.19
N THR A 52 7.82 -3.55 0.35
CA THR A 52 8.40 -2.33 -0.24
C THR A 52 8.30 -2.31 -1.77
N GLY A 53 8.23 -3.50 -2.39
CA GLY A 53 8.00 -3.70 -3.81
C GLY A 53 9.30 -3.72 -4.62
N SER A 54 9.14 -3.60 -5.94
CA SER A 54 10.28 -3.61 -6.87
C SER A 54 10.68 -2.19 -7.30
N PHE A 55 11.71 -2.11 -8.14
CA PHE A 55 12.13 -0.85 -8.78
C PHE A 55 10.99 -0.16 -9.57
N ASP A 56 10.05 -0.93 -10.13
CA ASP A 56 8.88 -0.39 -10.82
C ASP A 56 7.71 -0.04 -9.88
N GLY A 57 7.86 -0.33 -8.59
CA GLY A 57 6.91 -0.02 -7.52
C GLY A 57 6.94 1.45 -7.09
N LEU A 58 6.13 1.79 -6.09
CA LEU A 58 6.06 3.16 -5.57
C LEU A 58 7.42 3.66 -5.07
N ILE A 59 8.12 2.86 -4.26
CA ILE A 59 9.41 3.25 -3.68
C ILE A 59 10.48 3.43 -4.77
N GLY A 60 10.58 2.49 -5.72
CA GLY A 60 11.54 2.61 -6.81
C GLY A 60 11.30 3.82 -7.72
N LYS A 61 10.03 4.19 -7.96
CA LYS A 61 9.68 5.43 -8.69
C LYS A 61 10.03 6.71 -7.93
N LEU A 62 9.95 6.71 -6.60
CA LEU A 62 10.41 7.85 -5.81
C LEU A 62 11.94 7.93 -5.80
N PHE A 63 12.59 6.77 -5.71
CA PHE A 63 14.05 6.68 -5.69
C PHE A 63 14.66 7.21 -6.99
N SER A 64 14.10 6.85 -8.15
CA SER A 64 14.56 7.36 -9.45
C SER A 64 14.37 8.88 -9.63
N ARG A 65 13.58 9.51 -8.77
CA ARG A 65 13.37 10.97 -8.72
C ARG A 65 14.22 11.66 -7.65
N ASN A 66 15.12 10.95 -6.98
CA ASN A 66 15.94 11.44 -5.87
C ASN A 66 15.12 11.96 -4.67
N LEU A 67 13.91 11.43 -4.46
CA LEU A 67 13.00 11.82 -3.37
C LEU A 67 13.24 10.99 -2.09
N THR A 68 14.48 11.00 -1.59
CA THR A 68 14.91 10.10 -0.50
C THR A 68 14.23 10.43 0.84
N GLU A 69 14.02 11.71 1.16
CA GLU A 69 13.37 12.13 2.40
C GLU A 69 11.89 11.72 2.45
N GLU A 70 11.21 11.81 1.30
CA GLU A 70 9.83 11.34 1.14
C GLU A 70 9.75 9.83 1.33
N ILE A 71 10.70 9.06 0.77
CA ILE A 71 10.77 7.60 0.96
C ILE A 71 10.96 7.27 2.43
N ILE A 72 11.91 7.91 3.12
CA ILE A 72 12.18 7.64 4.54
C ILE A 72 10.94 7.93 5.38
N THR A 73 10.26 9.05 5.13
CA THR A 73 9.03 9.44 5.83
C THR A 73 7.92 8.42 5.57
N PHE A 74 7.75 7.99 4.33
CA PHE A 74 6.74 7.03 3.93
C PHE A 74 6.98 5.64 4.52
N VAL A 75 8.22 5.14 4.46
CA VAL A 75 8.61 3.85 5.03
C VAL A 75 8.44 3.84 6.55
N LYS A 76 8.80 4.93 7.24
CA LYS A 76 8.55 5.05 8.69
C LYS A 76 7.07 4.99 9.03
N LYS A 77 6.22 5.67 8.25
CA LYS A 77 4.75 5.62 8.40
C LYS A 77 4.24 4.19 8.21
N LEU A 78 4.62 3.51 7.13
CA LEU A 78 4.21 2.13 6.86
C LEU A 78 4.72 1.14 7.91
N LYS A 79 5.98 1.27 8.36
CA LYS A 79 6.54 0.40 9.41
C LYS A 79 5.77 0.55 10.72
N LYS A 80 5.34 1.76 11.07
CA LYS A 80 4.49 1.99 12.25
C LYS A 80 3.12 1.32 12.11
N THR A 81 2.54 1.33 10.90
CA THR A 81 1.20 0.78 10.64
C THR A 81 1.17 -0.74 10.53
N PHE A 82 2.20 -1.35 9.94
CA PHE A 82 2.26 -2.79 9.69
C PHE A 82 3.15 -3.55 10.70
N ASN A 83 3.93 -2.84 11.52
CA ASN A 83 4.83 -3.40 12.52
C ASN A 83 5.73 -4.51 11.94
N ASP A 84 5.57 -5.75 12.39
CA ASP A 84 6.35 -6.91 11.95
C ASP A 84 5.92 -7.47 10.59
N ASP A 85 4.83 -6.94 10.02
CA ASP A 85 4.28 -7.36 8.73
C ASP A 85 4.67 -6.42 7.56
N PHE A 86 5.78 -5.67 7.73
CA PHE A 86 6.38 -4.80 6.70
C PHE A 86 7.80 -5.24 6.33
N TYR A 87 8.06 -5.46 5.03
CA TYR A 87 9.32 -5.99 4.49
C TYR A 87 9.83 -5.25 3.25
#